data_AF-A0A3M7NY10-F1
#
_entry.id   AF-A0A3M7NY10-F1
#
_cell.length_a   1.000
_cell.length_b   1.000
_cell.length_c   1.000
_cell.angle_alpha   90.00
_cell.angle_beta   90.00
_cell.angle_gamma   90.00
#
_symmetry.space_group_name_H-M   'P 1'
#
loop_
_entity.id
_entity.type
_entity.pdbx_description
1 polymer ?
#
loop_
_entity_poly.entity_id
_entity_poly.type
_entity_poly.pdbx_seq_one_letter_code
_entity_poly.pdbx_strand_id
1 'polypeptide(L)'
;MAQHHTEESLLTRYLLPPSSLPTIIPLSTFFNYHKPGVSNSNSSISTTVNPATAEALKKFYRDLQFQRQIDVDTVRLNIERECRRGRVLKARLRKRIKAELRDGGQGVESANGRKRKHAVLGDSDEDQYEDEGNGNELVDTGEGAADCGEPYATLTDSREMALDAKFFGPNGAVLPTRSRRYHTTMSLLAAMESSIHDLEREIADLDGQSDKILSEMHETVGELSDLLYGKSSRTGEGAENGEDRAVEAEVVDALKEFTNAVNRTVKEAQLVR
;
A
#
# COMPACT_ATOMS: atom_id res chain seq x y z
N MET A 1 -4.57 0.20 15.20
CA MET A 1 -4.33 1.58 14.72
C MET A 1 -3.33 1.50 13.59
N ALA A 2 -3.74 1.78 12.35
CA ALA A 2 -2.84 1.71 11.19
C ALA A 2 -1.81 2.85 11.28
N GLN A 3 -0.52 2.53 11.29
CA GLN A 3 0.54 3.53 11.25
C GLN A 3 0.57 4.17 9.86
N HIS A 4 0.12 5.42 9.75
CA HIS A 4 0.29 6.19 8.51
C HIS A 4 1.75 6.60 8.39
N HIS A 5 2.51 5.88 7.56
CA HIS A 5 3.89 6.25 7.23
C HIS A 5 3.88 7.32 6.14
N THR A 6 4.60 8.42 6.37
CA THR A 6 4.89 9.42 5.33
C THR A 6 5.97 8.89 4.39
N GLU A 7 6.02 9.41 3.16
CA GLU A 7 7.04 9.06 2.16
C GLU A 7 8.46 9.31 2.70
N GLU A 8 8.67 10.46 3.34
CA GLU A 8 9.92 10.81 4.02
C GLU A 8 10.29 9.79 5.10
N SER A 9 9.33 9.40 5.95
CA SER A 9 9.56 8.41 7.01
C SER A 9 9.93 7.04 6.42
N LEU A 10 9.30 6.66 5.31
CA LEU A 10 9.58 5.41 4.63
C LEU A 10 10.98 5.43 4.00
N LEU A 11 11.28 6.43 3.17
CA LEU A 11 12.58 6.55 2.50
C LEU A 11 13.73 6.68 3.50
N THR A 12 13.57 7.51 4.52
CA THR A 12 14.56 7.67 5.60
C THR A 12 14.80 6.34 6.30
N ARG A 13 13.73 5.62 6.69
CA ARG A 13 13.85 4.36 7.43
C ARG A 13 14.46 3.23 6.60
N TYR A 14 14.26 3.23 5.28
CA TYR A 14 14.78 2.18 4.40
C TYR A 14 16.21 2.46 3.90
N LEU A 15 16.60 3.73 3.74
CA LEU A 15 17.85 4.08 3.06
C LEU A 15 18.98 4.55 3.99
N LEU A 16 18.68 4.98 5.23
CA LEU A 16 19.66 5.64 6.11
C LEU A 16 20.09 4.84 7.37
N PRO A 17 19.35 3.87 7.94
CA PRO A 17 19.81 3.13 9.12
C PRO A 17 20.50 1.78 8.82
N PRO A 18 21.60 1.42 9.53
CA PRO A 18 22.61 2.29 10.12
C PRO A 18 23.65 2.74 9.06
N SER A 19 23.77 4.05 8.87
CA SER A 19 24.61 4.61 7.81
C SER A 19 26.01 5.08 8.20
N SER A 20 26.42 5.00 9.47
CA SER A 20 27.80 5.33 9.85
C SER A 20 28.71 4.10 9.79
N LEU A 21 29.91 4.25 9.18
CA LEU A 21 30.85 3.14 8.96
C LEU A 21 31.18 2.37 10.25
N PRO A 22 31.46 3.02 11.41
CA PRO A 22 31.75 2.32 12.67
C PRO A 22 30.62 1.39 13.14
N THR A 23 29.39 1.69 12.71
CA THR A 23 28.23 0.89 13.04
C THR A 23 28.11 -0.38 12.19
N ILE A 24 28.66 -0.38 10.97
CA ILE A 24 28.65 -1.55 10.09
C ILE A 24 29.93 -2.38 10.27
N ILE A 25 31.07 -1.71 10.34
CA ILE A 25 32.38 -2.33 10.52
C ILE A 25 33.14 -1.47 11.54
N PRO A 26 33.22 -1.87 12.81
CA PRO A 26 34.08 -1.21 13.78
C PRO A 26 35.54 -1.27 13.34
N LEU A 27 36.34 -0.27 13.75
CA LEU A 27 37.76 -0.18 13.41
C LEU A 27 38.52 -1.47 13.76
N SER A 28 38.22 -2.08 14.91
CA SER A 28 38.81 -3.35 15.35
C SER A 28 38.54 -4.50 14.37
N THR A 29 37.32 -4.58 13.85
CA THR A 29 36.91 -5.59 12.88
C THR A 29 37.59 -5.34 11.53
N PHE A 30 37.65 -4.07 11.12
CA PHE A 30 38.36 -3.64 9.91
C PHE A 30 39.83 -4.07 9.94
N PHE A 31 40.53 -3.83 11.06
CA PHE A 31 41.90 -4.28 11.25
C PHE A 31 42.06 -5.80 11.18
N ASN A 32 41.09 -6.56 11.67
CA ASN A 32 41.16 -8.02 11.63
C ASN A 32 41.05 -8.57 10.21
N TYR A 33 40.33 -7.91 9.29
CA TYR A 33 40.28 -8.32 7.87
C TYR A 33 41.61 -8.13 7.15
N HIS A 34 42.41 -7.15 7.56
CA HIS A 34 43.67 -6.80 6.89
C HIS A 34 44.92 -7.38 7.57
N LYS A 35 44.76 -8.22 8.60
CA LYS A 35 45.87 -8.99 9.18
C LYS A 35 46.16 -10.21 8.30
N PRO A 36 47.34 -10.31 7.65
CA PRO A 36 47.72 -11.52 6.94
C PRO A 36 48.00 -12.61 7.98
N GLY A 37 47.22 -13.70 8.00
CA GLY A 37 47.58 -14.92 8.75
C GLY A 37 46.56 -15.50 9.72
N VAL A 38 45.36 -14.93 9.90
CA VAL A 38 44.34 -15.53 10.79
C VAL A 38 43.46 -16.52 10.04
N SER A 39 44.06 -17.58 9.49
CA SER A 39 43.34 -18.80 9.18
C SER A 39 43.32 -19.67 10.43
N ASN A 40 42.14 -19.80 11.04
CA ASN A 40 41.73 -20.80 12.03
C ASN A 40 42.86 -21.68 12.61
N SER A 41 43.44 -21.26 13.74
CA SER A 41 43.97 -22.19 14.75
C SER A 41 44.36 -21.42 16.01
N ASN A 42 44.16 -22.07 17.14
CA ASN A 42 44.36 -21.57 18.51
C ASN A 42 45.82 -21.17 18.77
N SER A 43 46.27 -20.02 18.27
CA SER A 43 47.59 -19.48 18.59
C SER A 43 47.45 -18.03 19.04
N SER A 44 47.68 -17.82 20.34
CA SER A 44 48.01 -16.54 20.95
C SER A 44 49.40 -16.13 20.49
N ILE A 45 49.55 -15.74 19.22
CA ILE A 45 50.77 -15.14 18.69
C ILE A 45 50.48 -13.67 18.40
N SER A 46 51.16 -12.82 19.16
CA SER A 46 51.28 -11.39 18.93
C SER A 46 52.03 -11.17 17.62
N THR A 47 51.33 -11.25 16.48
CA THR A 47 51.86 -10.77 15.20
C THR A 47 51.73 -9.25 15.21
N THR A 48 52.80 -8.57 15.60
CA THR A 48 52.91 -7.12 15.55
C THR A 48 52.78 -6.67 14.10
N VAL A 49 51.63 -6.12 13.73
CA VAL A 49 51.46 -5.44 12.44
C VAL A 49 52.46 -4.29 12.39
N ASN A 50 53.17 -4.11 11.28
CA ASN A 50 54.13 -3.01 11.14
C ASN A 50 53.43 -1.67 11.46
N PRO A 51 53.98 -0.80 12.32
CA PRO A 51 53.28 0.39 12.80
C PRO A 51 52.87 1.33 11.66
N ALA A 52 53.70 1.47 10.63
CA ALA A 52 53.39 2.25 9.43
C ALA A 52 52.19 1.70 8.63
N THR A 53 52.03 0.37 8.55
CA THR A 53 50.88 -0.24 7.88
C THR A 53 49.60 -0.13 8.70
N ALA A 54 49.73 -0.19 10.04
CA ALA A 54 48.60 0.03 10.93
C ALA A 54 48.09 1.46 10.81
N GLU A 55 48.99 2.45 10.78
CA GLU A 55 48.65 3.86 10.57
C GLU A 55 48.00 4.13 9.19
N ALA A 56 48.54 3.53 8.13
CA ALA A 56 47.95 3.63 6.80
C ALA A 56 46.51 3.07 6.74
N LEU A 57 46.25 1.94 7.42
CA LEU A 57 44.92 1.37 7.53
C LEU A 57 43.95 2.27 8.31
N LYS A 58 44.41 2.99 9.34
CA LYS A 58 43.58 3.98 10.05
C LYS A 58 43.20 5.13 9.14
N LYS A 59 44.19 5.69 8.43
CA LYS A 59 43.95 6.78 7.49
C LYS A 59 42.91 6.36 6.47
N PHE A 60 43.07 5.17 5.90
CA PHE A 60 42.09 4.61 4.97
C PHE A 60 40.70 4.40 5.60
N TYR A 61 40.61 3.92 6.84
CA TYR A 61 39.33 3.79 7.53
C TYR A 61 38.66 5.15 7.79
N ARG A 62 39.44 6.19 8.13
CA ARG A 62 38.95 7.57 8.28
C ARG A 62 38.47 8.14 6.95
N ASP A 63 39.21 7.89 5.86
CA ASP A 63 38.82 8.29 4.50
C ASP A 63 37.51 7.58 4.08
N LEU A 64 37.38 6.28 4.38
CA LEU A 64 36.15 5.52 4.11
C LEU A 64 34.97 6.02 4.95
N GLN A 65 35.21 6.40 6.20
CA GLN A 65 34.20 7.00 7.07
C GLN A 65 33.72 8.34 6.51
N PHE A 66 34.65 9.18 6.02
CA PHE A 66 34.34 10.44 5.37
C PHE A 66 33.56 10.26 4.07
N GLN A 67 34.02 9.38 3.17
CA GLN A 67 33.33 9.06 1.92
C GLN A 67 31.91 8.58 2.18
N ARG A 68 31.74 7.67 3.16
CA ARG A 68 30.43 7.17 3.51
C ARG A 68 29.51 8.27 4.04
N GLN A 69 30.04 9.21 4.82
CA GLN A 69 29.25 10.34 5.31
C GLN A 69 28.75 11.22 4.15
N ILE A 70 29.59 11.48 3.15
CA ILE A 70 29.21 12.20 1.92
C ILE A 70 28.07 11.47 1.19
N ASP A 71 28.19 10.15 1.01
CA ASP A 71 27.17 9.37 0.32
C ASP A 71 25.83 9.41 1.06
N VAL A 72 25.87 9.35 2.40
CA VAL A 72 24.70 9.45 3.27
C VAL A 72 24.01 10.79 3.14
N ASP A 73 24.77 11.88 3.13
CA ASP A 73 24.22 13.22 2.96
C ASP A 73 23.66 13.42 1.54
N THR A 74 24.27 12.80 0.53
CA THR A 74 23.72 12.74 -0.83
C THR A 74 22.38 12.00 -0.87
N VAL A 75 22.27 10.86 -0.18
CA VAL A 75 21.00 10.11 -0.07
C VAL A 75 19.94 10.96 0.63
N ARG A 76 20.28 11.69 1.70
CA ARG A 76 19.35 12.61 2.38
C ARG A 76 18.80 13.69 1.43
N LEU A 77 19.67 14.35 0.68
CA LEU A 77 19.26 15.35 -0.32
C LEU A 77 18.37 14.74 -1.41
N ASN A 78 18.65 13.51 -1.83
CA ASN A 78 17.82 12.81 -2.81
C ASN A 78 16.44 12.46 -2.25
N ILE A 79 16.35 12.06 -0.98
CA ILE A 79 15.07 11.81 -0.30
C ILE A 79 14.20 13.07 -0.31
N GLU A 80 14.78 14.23 0.03
CA GLU A 80 14.05 15.49 0.01
C GLU A 80 13.52 15.85 -1.38
N ARG A 81 14.35 15.66 -2.41
CA ARG A 81 13.98 15.90 -3.81
C ARG A 81 12.85 14.96 -4.23
N GLU A 82 12.92 13.69 -3.87
CA GLU A 82 11.90 12.72 -4.20
C GLU A 82 10.58 13.03 -3.48
N CYS A 83 10.63 13.41 -2.20
CA CYS A 83 9.43 13.84 -1.47
C CYS A 83 8.76 15.08 -2.08
N ARG A 84 9.55 16.05 -2.59
CA ARG A 84 9.01 17.19 -3.35
C ARG A 84 8.33 16.73 -4.63
N ARG A 85 8.97 15.83 -5.39
CA ARG A 85 8.42 15.26 -6.62
C ARG A 85 7.13 14.47 -6.36
N GLY A 86 7.10 13.64 -5.32
CA GLY A 86 5.94 12.86 -4.89
C GLY A 86 4.75 13.75 -4.53
N ARG A 87 4.98 14.86 -3.81
CA ARG A 87 3.95 15.88 -3.53
C ARG A 87 3.34 16.46 -4.80
N VAL A 88 4.16 16.87 -5.77
CA VAL A 88 3.69 17.40 -7.06
C VAL A 88 2.87 16.36 -7.82
N LEU A 89 3.33 15.11 -7.87
CA LEU A 89 2.61 14.04 -8.55
C LEU A 89 1.26 13.74 -7.89
N LYS A 90 1.22 13.67 -6.56
CA LYS A 90 0.00 13.47 -5.77
C LYS A 90 -1.00 14.60 -5.99
N ALA A 91 -0.55 15.85 -6.06
CA ALA A 91 -1.40 16.99 -6.38
C ALA A 91 -1.98 16.93 -7.81
N ARG A 92 -1.17 16.54 -8.80
CA ARG A 92 -1.65 16.32 -10.18
C ARG A 92 -2.68 15.20 -10.27
N LEU A 93 -2.44 14.09 -9.58
CA LEU A 93 -3.37 12.96 -9.53
C LEU A 93 -4.70 13.37 -8.88
N ARG A 94 -4.66 14.07 -7.74
CA ARG A 94 -5.86 14.61 -7.08
C ARG A 94 -6.67 15.52 -8.02
N LYS A 95 -5.99 16.39 -8.78
CA LYS A 95 -6.65 17.26 -9.78
C LYS A 95 -7.32 16.44 -10.89
N ARG A 96 -6.65 15.40 -11.41
CA ARG A 96 -7.22 14.53 -12.45
C ARG A 96 -8.43 13.75 -11.94
N ILE A 97 -8.32 13.12 -10.77
CA ILE A 97 -9.44 12.39 -10.14
C ILE A 97 -10.64 13.33 -9.93
N LYS A 98 -10.42 14.55 -9.42
CA LYS A 98 -11.48 15.54 -9.23
C LYS A 98 -12.12 15.99 -10.55
N ALA A 99 -11.36 16.07 -11.64
CA ALA A 99 -11.88 16.40 -12.96
C ALA A 99 -12.74 15.26 -13.53
N GLU A 100 -12.27 14.01 -13.44
CA GLU A 100 -13.01 12.82 -13.88
C GLU A 100 -14.34 12.65 -13.10
N LEU A 101 -14.31 12.84 -11.78
CA LEU A 101 -15.52 12.83 -10.94
C LEU A 101 -16.52 13.94 -11.31
N ARG A 102 -16.06 15.06 -11.87
CA ARG A 102 -16.92 16.16 -12.33
C ARG A 102 -17.50 15.90 -13.72
N ASP A 103 -16.79 15.19 -14.59
CA ASP A 103 -17.20 14.88 -15.96
C ASP A 103 -18.16 13.68 -16.02
N GLY A 104 -17.98 12.69 -15.14
CA GLY A 104 -18.89 11.54 -14.99
C GLY A 104 -20.28 11.87 -14.42
N GLY A 105 -20.58 13.13 -14.12
CA GLY A 105 -21.86 13.62 -13.61
C GLY A 105 -22.79 14.26 -14.65
N GLN A 106 -22.48 14.22 -15.95
CA GLN A 106 -23.37 14.73 -16.99
C GLN A 106 -24.41 13.69 -17.42
N GLY A 107 -25.44 13.56 -16.60
CA GLY A 107 -26.73 12.99 -16.96
C GLY A 107 -27.81 13.69 -16.14
N VAL A 108 -28.66 14.46 -16.83
CA VAL A 108 -29.91 15.11 -16.38
C VAL A 108 -29.82 16.61 -16.01
N GLU A 109 -30.11 17.41 -17.05
CA GLU A 109 -30.97 18.61 -17.08
C GLU A 109 -30.74 19.79 -16.11
N SER A 110 -30.47 20.98 -16.68
CA SER A 110 -31.51 21.99 -16.96
C SER A 110 -30.91 23.40 -16.99
N ALA A 111 -31.12 24.07 -18.12
CA ALA A 111 -30.94 25.50 -18.27
C ALA A 111 -31.92 26.25 -17.35
N ASN A 112 -31.41 26.95 -16.34
CA ASN A 112 -32.02 28.18 -15.87
C ASN A 112 -31.02 28.99 -15.04
N GLY A 113 -30.74 30.21 -15.51
CA GLY A 113 -29.83 31.12 -14.84
C GLY A 113 -30.31 31.50 -13.45
N ARG A 114 -29.37 31.73 -12.54
CA ARG A 114 -29.45 32.74 -11.47
C ARG A 114 -28.11 32.83 -10.76
N LYS A 115 -27.56 34.05 -10.73
CA LYS A 115 -26.54 34.50 -9.78
C LYS A 115 -26.93 34.02 -8.38
N ARG A 116 -26.10 33.17 -7.77
CA ARG A 116 -26.14 32.90 -6.33
C ARG A 116 -24.75 33.14 -5.76
N LYS A 117 -24.61 34.29 -5.10
CA LYS A 117 -23.69 34.46 -3.97
C LYS A 117 -24.17 33.54 -2.85
N HIS A 118 -23.35 32.56 -2.46
CA HIS A 118 -23.39 31.87 -1.16
C HIS A 118 -22.04 31.13 -1.03
N ALA A 119 -21.08 31.69 -0.30
CA ALA A 119 -20.82 31.44 1.11
C ALA A 119 -20.40 29.97 1.41
N VAL A 120 -19.08 29.81 1.59
CA VAL A 120 -18.39 29.12 2.69
C VAL A 120 -18.79 27.67 2.98
N LEU A 121 -17.91 26.72 2.62
CA LEU A 121 -17.25 25.71 3.47
C LEU A 121 -16.00 25.26 2.66
N GLY A 122 -14.80 25.78 2.91
CA GLY A 122 -13.93 25.27 3.97
C GLY A 122 -12.98 24.21 3.39
N ASP A 123 -11.97 24.65 2.62
CA ASP A 123 -10.76 23.84 2.35
C ASP A 123 -9.60 24.82 2.19
N SER A 124 -9.13 25.29 3.35
CA SER A 124 -7.91 26.06 3.50
C SER A 124 -6.75 25.10 3.31
N ASP A 125 -6.10 25.17 2.15
CA ASP A 125 -4.67 24.87 2.00
C ASP A 125 -4.19 25.70 0.81
N GLU A 126 -4.08 27.00 1.09
CA GLU A 126 -3.18 27.90 0.38
C GLU A 126 -1.74 27.42 0.65
N ASP A 127 -1.15 26.73 -0.32
CA ASP A 127 0.31 26.59 -0.40
C ASP A 127 0.75 27.19 -1.73
N GLN A 128 0.69 28.52 -1.77
CA GLN A 128 1.37 29.37 -2.73
C GLN A 128 2.84 29.43 -2.28
N TYR A 129 3.70 28.57 -2.82
CA TYR A 129 5.15 28.74 -2.70
C TYR A 129 5.64 29.50 -3.92
N GLU A 130 5.76 30.81 -3.75
CA GLU A 130 6.57 31.68 -4.58
C GLU A 130 8.03 31.17 -4.57
N ASP A 131 8.59 31.00 -5.76
CA ASP A 131 9.96 30.61 -6.04
C ASP A 131 10.83 31.87 -6.01
N GLU A 132 11.51 32.12 -4.90
CA GLU A 132 12.49 33.22 -4.74
C GLU A 132 13.81 32.63 -4.20
N GLY A 133 14.54 31.94 -5.07
CA GLY A 133 15.93 31.56 -4.86
C GLY A 133 16.87 32.75 -5.06
N ASN A 134 16.91 33.66 -4.08
CA ASN A 134 17.90 34.73 -4.00
C ASN A 134 19.30 34.13 -3.71
N GLY A 135 20.19 34.20 -4.70
CA GLY A 135 21.59 33.84 -4.55
C GLY A 135 22.41 35.02 -4.04
N ASN A 136 23.05 34.86 -2.87
CA ASN A 136 24.33 35.50 -2.54
C ASN A 136 24.86 34.99 -1.20
N GLU A 137 26.06 34.40 -1.21
CA GLU A 137 27.09 34.39 -0.13
C GLU A 137 28.20 33.41 -0.55
N LEU A 138 29.50 33.63 -0.39
CA LEU A 138 30.34 34.78 -0.07
C LEU A 138 31.76 34.30 -0.45
N VAL A 139 32.57 35.12 -1.12
CA VAL A 139 33.97 34.82 -1.46
C VAL A 139 34.90 35.57 -0.50
N ASP A 140 36.01 34.90 -0.13
CA ASP A 140 37.25 35.43 0.46
C ASP A 140 37.19 35.82 1.95
N THR A 141 38.12 35.51 2.84
CA THR A 141 39.59 35.45 2.81
C THR A 141 40.06 34.65 4.05
N GLY A 142 41.25 34.03 4.02
CA GLY A 142 41.85 33.50 5.25
C GLY A 142 43.08 32.63 5.05
N GLU A 143 44.18 33.22 4.58
CA GLU A 143 45.51 32.65 4.72
C GLU A 143 45.90 32.59 6.21
N GLY A 144 46.42 31.45 6.65
CA GLY A 144 46.89 31.24 8.02
C GLY A 144 47.76 29.99 8.09
N ALA A 145 49.05 30.18 7.85
CA ALA A 145 50.08 29.18 8.07
C ALA A 145 50.13 28.77 9.55
N ALA A 146 50.06 27.47 9.81
CA ALA A 146 50.53 26.87 11.05
C ALA A 146 51.15 25.51 10.73
N ASP A 147 52.46 25.56 10.53
CA ASP A 147 53.42 24.54 10.88
C ASP A 147 53.10 23.93 12.27
N CYS A 148 53.17 22.60 12.36
CA CYS A 148 53.51 21.81 13.55
C CYS A 148 53.21 20.33 13.26
N GLY A 149 54.23 19.61 12.78
CA GLY A 149 54.25 18.14 12.83
C GLY A 149 54.54 17.68 14.26
N GLU A 150 53.57 17.03 14.90
CA GLU A 150 53.75 16.37 16.20
C GLU A 150 53.59 14.84 16.06
N PRO A 151 54.60 14.03 16.45
CA PRO A 151 54.61 12.61 16.15
C PRO A 151 54.19 11.71 17.34
N TYR A 152 53.38 10.68 17.03
CA TYR A 152 53.06 9.42 17.76
C TYR A 152 52.15 9.53 19.00
N ALA A 153 50.85 9.18 19.00
CA ALA A 153 50.10 8.08 18.36
C ALA A 153 50.55 6.65 18.77
N THR A 154 50.41 6.29 20.06
CA THR A 154 50.37 4.87 20.49
C THR A 154 49.38 4.58 21.62
N LEU A 155 49.15 5.51 22.57
CA LEU A 155 48.19 5.34 23.68
C LEU A 155 46.72 5.56 23.29
N THR A 156 46.48 6.34 22.23
CA THR A 156 45.12 6.66 21.75
C THR A 156 44.47 5.51 21.01
N ASP A 157 45.25 4.59 20.45
CA ASP A 157 44.76 3.62 19.48
C ASP A 157 43.95 2.48 20.11
N SER A 158 44.45 1.91 21.21
CA SER A 158 43.69 0.92 22.00
C SER A 158 42.48 1.56 22.66
N ARG A 159 42.57 2.84 23.03
CA ARG A 159 41.46 3.60 23.62
C ARG A 159 40.37 3.89 22.59
N GLU A 160 40.72 4.30 21.38
CA GLU A 160 39.76 4.52 20.28
C GLU A 160 39.05 3.22 19.89
N MET A 161 39.77 2.11 19.73
CA MET A 161 39.17 0.80 19.49
C MET A 161 38.26 0.35 20.63
N ALA A 162 38.62 0.66 21.89
CA ALA A 162 37.80 0.37 23.06
C ALA A 162 36.55 1.28 23.15
N LEU A 163 36.62 2.53 22.68
CA LEU A 163 35.47 3.42 22.58
C LEU A 163 34.51 2.93 21.50
N ASP A 164 35.00 2.60 20.31
CA ASP A 164 34.19 2.04 19.23
C ASP A 164 33.50 0.73 19.65
N ALA A 165 34.21 -0.17 20.35
CA ALA A 165 33.63 -1.41 20.85
C ALA A 165 32.56 -1.18 21.94
N LYS A 166 32.67 -0.10 22.73
CA LYS A 166 31.64 0.26 23.74
C LYS A 166 30.39 0.88 23.11
N PHE A 167 30.53 1.66 22.05
CA PHE A 167 29.41 2.32 21.38
C PHE A 167 28.73 1.44 20.33
N PHE A 168 29.50 0.63 19.59
CA PHE A 168 29.01 -0.17 18.46
C PHE A 168 29.14 -1.68 18.70
N GLY A 169 29.57 -2.14 19.88
CA GLY A 169 29.79 -3.57 20.13
C GLY A 169 30.95 -4.16 19.32
N PRO A 170 31.32 -5.43 19.57
CA PRO A 170 32.47 -6.07 18.91
C PRO A 170 32.30 -6.23 17.39
N ASN A 171 31.05 -6.19 16.88
CA ASN A 171 30.71 -6.47 15.48
C ASN A 171 29.87 -5.37 14.80
N GLY A 172 29.66 -4.20 15.41
CA GLY A 172 28.76 -3.18 14.86
C GLY A 172 27.28 -3.45 15.16
N ALA A 173 26.75 -2.85 16.22
CA ALA A 173 25.53 -3.26 16.92
C ALA A 173 24.29 -2.46 16.51
N VAL A 174 24.11 -2.13 15.22
CA VAL A 174 22.84 -1.54 14.75
C VAL A 174 22.29 -2.20 13.49
N LEU A 175 22.91 -3.25 12.97
CA LEU A 175 22.10 -4.24 12.28
C LEU A 175 21.50 -5.11 13.38
N PRO A 176 20.16 -5.17 13.52
CA PRO A 176 19.58 -6.31 14.20
C PRO A 176 20.28 -7.53 13.61
N THR A 177 20.61 -8.51 14.43
CA THR A 177 20.60 -9.89 13.97
C THR A 177 19.15 -10.18 13.55
N ARG A 178 18.67 -9.54 12.46
CA ARG A 178 17.74 -10.16 11.54
C ARG A 178 18.49 -11.41 11.19
N SER A 179 18.13 -12.47 11.91
CA SER A 179 18.34 -13.85 11.55
C SER A 179 18.61 -13.86 10.06
N ARG A 180 19.86 -14.10 9.64
CA ARG A 180 20.27 -14.30 8.25
C ARG A 180 19.60 -15.56 7.69
N ARG A 181 18.32 -15.76 7.98
CA ARG A 181 17.41 -16.49 7.14
C ARG A 181 17.11 -15.57 5.96
N TYR A 182 18.13 -15.42 5.11
CA TYR A 182 17.84 -15.29 3.69
C TYR A 182 16.89 -16.45 3.38
N HIS A 183 15.76 -16.17 2.73
CA HIS A 183 14.94 -17.24 2.21
C HIS A 183 15.84 -18.07 1.30
N THR A 184 16.12 -19.31 1.69
CA THR A 184 16.67 -20.28 0.74
C THR A 184 15.61 -20.53 -0.31
N THR A 185 16.00 -21.02 -1.48
CA THR A 185 15.03 -21.40 -2.53
C THR A 185 13.92 -22.29 -1.98
N MET A 186 14.25 -23.20 -1.04
CA MET A 186 13.29 -24.07 -0.35
C MET A 186 12.35 -23.30 0.58
N SER A 187 12.88 -22.35 1.37
CA SER A 187 12.03 -21.52 2.26
C SER A 187 11.14 -20.56 1.48
N LEU A 188 11.61 -20.05 0.35
CA LEU A 188 10.82 -19.19 -0.54
C LEU A 188 9.73 -20.00 -1.24
N LEU A 189 10.08 -21.16 -1.78
CA LEU A 189 9.13 -22.04 -2.46
C LEU A 189 8.04 -22.51 -1.50
N ALA A 190 8.39 -22.95 -0.29
CA ALA A 190 7.40 -23.31 0.74
C ALA A 190 6.50 -22.12 1.14
N ALA A 191 7.06 -20.91 1.23
CA ALA A 191 6.27 -19.71 1.50
C ALA A 191 5.32 -19.37 0.34
N MET A 192 5.78 -19.50 -0.91
CA MET A 192 4.98 -19.29 -2.11
C MET A 192 3.86 -20.33 -2.22
N GLU A 193 4.15 -21.60 -1.96
CA GLU A 193 3.13 -22.66 -1.91
C GLU A 193 2.08 -22.35 -0.85
N SER A 194 2.48 -21.95 0.35
CA SER A 194 1.54 -21.52 1.39
C SER A 194 0.68 -20.34 0.93
N SER A 195 1.28 -19.32 0.29
CA SER A 195 0.53 -18.17 -0.24
C SER A 195 -0.44 -18.55 -1.35
N ILE A 196 -0.11 -19.55 -2.18
CA ILE A 196 -1.03 -20.07 -3.19
C ILE A 196 -2.24 -20.70 -2.51
N HIS A 197 -2.03 -21.57 -1.52
CA HIS A 197 -3.15 -22.20 -0.79
C HIS A 197 -4.01 -21.17 -0.04
N ASP A 198 -3.39 -20.13 0.53
CA ASP A 198 -4.13 -19.05 1.20
C ASP A 198 -5.01 -18.27 0.22
N LEU A 199 -4.50 -17.95 -0.98
CA LEU A 199 -5.26 -17.27 -2.03
C LEU A 199 -6.36 -18.17 -2.61
N GLU A 200 -6.08 -19.45 -2.85
CA GLU A 200 -7.10 -20.42 -3.30
C GLU A 200 -8.23 -20.55 -2.28
N ARG A 201 -7.91 -20.54 -0.99
CA ARG A 201 -8.91 -20.54 0.08
C ARG A 201 -9.72 -19.24 0.11
N GLU A 202 -9.07 -18.09 -0.07
CA GLU A 202 -9.74 -16.80 -0.15
C GLU A 202 -10.71 -16.73 -1.34
N ILE A 203 -10.29 -17.24 -2.51
CA ILE A 203 -11.15 -17.33 -3.70
C ILE A 203 -12.38 -18.21 -3.41
N ALA A 204 -12.19 -19.38 -2.81
CA ALA A 204 -13.30 -20.27 -2.48
C ALA A 204 -14.30 -19.65 -1.47
N ASP A 205 -13.80 -18.86 -0.52
CA ASP A 205 -14.67 -18.11 0.41
C ASP A 205 -15.46 -17.01 -0.31
N LEU A 206 -14.80 -16.24 -1.19
CA LEU A 206 -15.44 -15.20 -1.98
C LEU A 206 -16.49 -15.76 -2.96
N ASP A 207 -16.22 -16.91 -3.56
CA ASP A 207 -17.19 -17.61 -4.41
C ASP A 207 -18.41 -18.05 -3.59
N GLY A 208 -18.19 -18.60 -2.39
CA GLY A 208 -19.27 -18.93 -1.46
C GLY A 208 -20.08 -17.71 -1.00
N GLN A 209 -19.44 -16.57 -0.77
CA GLN A 209 -20.13 -15.31 -0.47
C GLN A 209 -20.95 -14.83 -1.67
N SER A 210 -20.43 -14.97 -2.88
CA SER A 210 -21.11 -14.61 -4.13
C SER A 210 -22.35 -15.48 -4.36
N ASP A 211 -22.23 -16.80 -4.20
CA ASP A 211 -23.35 -17.73 -4.29
C ASP A 211 -24.42 -17.43 -3.24
N LYS A 212 -24.02 -17.07 -2.02
CA LYS A 212 -24.94 -16.65 -0.97
C LYS A 212 -25.71 -15.39 -1.38
N ILE A 213 -25.02 -14.36 -1.86
CA ILE A 213 -25.67 -13.12 -2.32
C ILE A 213 -26.60 -13.41 -3.50
N LEU A 214 -26.19 -14.25 -4.45
CA LEU A 214 -27.06 -14.65 -5.56
C LEU A 214 -28.30 -15.40 -5.06
N SER A 215 -28.16 -16.29 -4.08
CA SER A 215 -29.31 -16.97 -3.48
C SER A 215 -30.27 -16.01 -2.79
N GLU A 216 -29.75 -15.01 -2.07
CA GLU A 216 -30.54 -13.96 -1.42
C GLU A 216 -31.23 -13.06 -2.45
N MET A 217 -30.55 -12.71 -3.54
CA MET A 217 -31.15 -12.00 -4.66
C MET A 217 -32.24 -12.83 -5.34
N HIS A 218 -32.03 -14.13 -5.54
CA HIS A 218 -33.04 -15.02 -6.10
C HIS A 218 -34.24 -15.22 -5.17
N GLU A 219 -34.01 -15.27 -3.85
CA GLU A 219 -35.06 -15.33 -2.84
C GLU A 219 -35.90 -14.05 -2.83
N THR A 220 -35.25 -12.87 -2.73
CA THR A 220 -35.95 -11.58 -2.76
C THR A 220 -36.68 -11.34 -4.07
N VAL A 221 -36.08 -11.67 -5.22
CA VAL A 221 -36.77 -11.63 -6.52
C VAL A 221 -37.89 -12.65 -6.59
N GLY A 222 -37.73 -13.82 -5.98
CA GLY A 222 -38.78 -14.84 -5.84
C GLY A 222 -39.97 -14.35 -5.02
N GLU A 223 -39.72 -13.72 -3.87
CA GLU A 223 -40.75 -13.10 -3.03
C GLU A 223 -41.47 -11.96 -3.77
N LEU A 224 -40.73 -11.08 -4.45
CA LEU A 224 -41.30 -10.01 -5.26
C LEU A 224 -42.07 -10.56 -6.47
N SER A 225 -41.61 -11.66 -7.06
CA SER A 225 -42.27 -12.36 -8.16
C SER A 225 -43.55 -13.04 -7.69
N ASP A 226 -43.56 -13.68 -6.53
CA ASP A 226 -44.77 -14.25 -5.91
C ASP A 226 -45.78 -13.15 -5.55
N LEU A 227 -45.31 -11.95 -5.21
CA LEU A 227 -46.14 -10.77 -4.96
C LEU A 227 -46.69 -10.15 -6.25
N LEU A 228 -45.89 -10.10 -7.32
CA LEU A 228 -46.28 -9.52 -8.61
C LEU A 228 -47.14 -10.45 -9.47
N TYR A 229 -46.88 -11.76 -9.43
CA TYR A 229 -47.60 -12.79 -10.18
C TYR A 229 -48.65 -13.53 -9.34
N GLY A 230 -48.91 -13.06 -8.11
CA GLY A 230 -50.17 -13.28 -7.41
C GLY A 230 -50.28 -14.57 -6.59
N LYS A 231 -49.16 -15.18 -6.16
CA LYS A 231 -49.22 -16.35 -5.29
C LYS A 231 -49.57 -15.99 -3.84
N SER A 232 -49.22 -14.79 -3.37
CA SER A 232 -49.62 -14.27 -2.05
C SER A 232 -51.07 -13.75 -1.99
N SER A 233 -51.72 -13.55 -3.14
CA SER A 233 -53.18 -13.33 -3.20
C SER A 233 -54.00 -14.61 -2.95
N ARG A 234 -53.35 -15.78 -2.79
CA ARG A 234 -54.03 -17.06 -2.50
C ARG A 234 -53.84 -17.58 -1.08
N THR A 235 -53.11 -16.87 -0.22
CA THR A 235 -52.89 -17.31 1.18
C THR A 235 -53.30 -16.29 2.25
N GLY A 236 -53.95 -15.19 1.87
CA GLY A 236 -54.95 -14.55 2.73
C GLY A 236 -56.32 -15.09 2.33
N GLU A 237 -57.12 -15.54 3.28
CA GLU A 237 -58.50 -16.06 3.09
C GLU A 237 -58.63 -17.52 2.62
N GLY A 238 -57.95 -18.42 3.34
CA GLY A 238 -58.33 -19.83 3.39
C GLY A 238 -59.57 -20.08 4.26
N ALA A 239 -60.75 -19.63 3.80
CA ALA A 239 -62.04 -20.16 4.23
C ALA A 239 -63.06 -20.34 3.08
N GLU A 240 -62.76 -20.00 1.82
CA GLU A 240 -63.77 -20.00 0.73
C GLU A 240 -63.32 -20.65 -0.59
N ASN A 241 -62.26 -21.49 -0.57
CA ASN A 241 -61.77 -22.24 -1.76
C ASN A 241 -62.74 -23.31 -2.32
N GLY A 242 -64.00 -23.33 -1.88
CA GLY A 242 -65.07 -24.15 -2.45
C GLY A 242 -65.90 -23.41 -3.51
N GLU A 243 -65.95 -22.08 -3.48
CA GLU A 243 -66.83 -21.30 -4.36
C GLU A 243 -66.13 -20.87 -5.65
N ASP A 244 -64.86 -20.46 -5.64
CA ASP A 244 -64.20 -19.98 -6.87
C ASP A 244 -64.11 -21.06 -7.96
N ARG A 245 -63.89 -22.33 -7.59
CA ARG A 245 -63.89 -23.43 -8.56
C ARG A 245 -65.29 -23.79 -9.07
N ALA A 246 -66.32 -23.48 -8.29
CA ALA A 246 -67.73 -23.64 -8.67
C ALA A 246 -68.20 -22.48 -9.56
N VAL A 247 -67.79 -21.25 -9.24
CA VAL A 247 -68.06 -20.05 -10.04
C VAL A 247 -67.32 -20.12 -11.38
N GLU A 248 -66.07 -20.56 -11.41
CA GLU A 248 -65.35 -20.81 -12.67
C GLU A 248 -66.08 -21.86 -13.54
N ALA A 249 -66.59 -22.93 -12.94
CA ALA A 249 -67.35 -23.95 -13.66
C ALA A 249 -68.70 -23.42 -14.16
N GLU A 250 -69.42 -22.64 -13.33
CA GLU A 250 -70.71 -22.04 -13.67
C GLU A 250 -70.57 -21.02 -14.81
N VAL A 251 -69.54 -20.18 -14.78
CA VAL A 251 -69.25 -19.20 -15.84
C VAL A 251 -68.92 -19.93 -17.14
N VAL A 252 -68.14 -21.01 -17.09
CA VAL A 252 -67.82 -21.82 -18.28
C VAL A 252 -69.06 -22.48 -18.85
N ASP A 253 -69.98 -22.97 -18.02
CA ASP A 253 -71.21 -23.60 -18.49
C ASP A 253 -72.23 -22.57 -19.02
N ALA A 254 -72.35 -21.40 -18.38
CA ALA A 254 -73.15 -20.28 -18.88
C ALA A 254 -72.66 -19.78 -20.25
N LEU A 255 -71.34 -19.73 -20.46
CA LEU A 255 -70.75 -19.35 -21.76
C LEU A 255 -71.00 -20.41 -22.83
N LYS A 256 -70.97 -21.70 -22.50
CA LYS A 256 -71.34 -22.78 -23.44
C LYS A 256 -72.83 -22.71 -23.79
N GLU A 257 -73.69 -22.45 -22.81
CA GLU A 257 -75.13 -22.29 -23.05
C GLU A 257 -75.40 -21.08 -23.95
N PHE A 258 -74.77 -19.94 -23.69
CA PHE A 258 -74.83 -18.76 -24.55
C PHE A 258 -74.35 -19.05 -25.97
N THR A 259 -73.22 -19.74 -26.11
CA THR A 259 -72.67 -20.11 -27.42
C THR A 259 -73.63 -21.04 -28.19
N ASN A 260 -74.26 -21.99 -27.50
CA ASN A 260 -75.26 -22.88 -28.08
C ASN A 260 -76.53 -22.12 -28.49
N ALA A 261 -76.97 -21.16 -27.69
CA ALA A 261 -78.11 -20.30 -28.01
C ALA A 261 -77.85 -19.45 -29.26
N VAL A 262 -76.68 -18.81 -29.35
CA VAL A 262 -76.25 -18.06 -30.54
C VAL A 262 -76.18 -18.96 -31.77
N ASN A 263 -75.62 -20.17 -31.63
CA ASN A 263 -75.56 -21.11 -32.76
C ASN A 263 -76.94 -21.59 -33.21
N ARG A 264 -77.92 -21.69 -32.30
CA ARG A 264 -79.31 -22.01 -32.65
C ARG A 264 -79.97 -20.85 -33.40
N THR A 265 -79.87 -19.63 -32.90
CA THR A 265 -80.46 -18.46 -33.57
C THR A 265 -79.86 -18.21 -34.94
N VAL A 266 -78.55 -18.44 -35.11
CA VAL A 266 -77.89 -18.37 -36.41
C VAL A 266 -78.40 -19.46 -37.37
N LYS A 267 -78.61 -20.69 -36.89
CA LYS A 267 -79.18 -21.77 -37.71
C LYS A 267 -80.64 -21.52 -38.10
N GLU A 268 -81.44 -21.00 -37.17
CA GLU A 268 -82.83 -20.61 -37.46
C GLU A 268 -82.91 -19.45 -38.46
N ALA A 269 -82.03 -18.45 -38.33
CA ALA A 269 -81.91 -17.36 -39.30
C ALA A 269 -81.42 -17.82 -40.69
N GLN A 270 -80.68 -18.92 -40.77
CA GLN A 270 -80.24 -19.53 -42.03
C GLN A 270 -81.31 -20.43 -42.68
N LEU A 271 -82.28 -20.94 -41.92
CA LEU A 271 -83.40 -21.77 -42.41
C LEU A 271 -84.60 -20.95 -42.92
N VAL A 272 -84.64 -19.64 -42.61
CA VAL A 272 -85.71 -18.70 -43.01
C VAL A 272 -85.33 -17.90 -44.28
N ARG A 273 -84.18 -18.18 -44.88
CA ARG A 273 -83.76 -17.68 -46.21
C ARG A 273 -83.88 -18.76 -47.27
#